data_AF-A0A194UUD9-F1
#
_entry.id   AF-A0A194UUD9-F1
#
_cell.length_a   1.000
_cell.length_b   1.000
_cell.length_c   1.000
_cell.angle_alpha   90.00
_cell.angle_beta   90.00
_cell.angle_gamma   90.00
#
_symmetry.space_group_name_H-M   'P 1'
#
loop_
_entity.id
_entity.type
_entity.pdbx_description
1 polymer ?
#
loop_
_entity_poly.entity_id
_entity_poly.type
_entity_poly.pdbx_seq_one_letter_code
_entity_poly.pdbx_strand_id
1 'polypeptide(L)'
;MAVARPLPPRTTTTTTTATATSTVTDWQATDEYGRKIRDSVKGRPSDSSHATIPDNPFGVKTVYFETLRNSNQTVLQFWTWHAEFYGLRSNETTGAADENGDWCGHIVLNEDWMNEERDGQKSHFIALSDARSFAKDECRTWTKLGSAARTQQEIGSLNPAWDPGLFSTIFAMAGTYVKDQPKGFTNRTERVAIVGAGGKIGSVITEHLLKTGKHTVTAITRPSSTSKLPEGVKIARADYSGPDNAALQEALQGQQALIITMAVTAPRDTVSKLIRAAAKAGVPYVLPNWFGHDPANKALCDDSFLGPMRDDIQGTIESLDGATSSILLACNFWYEFSLGGGTDRFGFDFQKRSFVVFDEGDLVINTSTWPQCGRAVASLLSLKEFPEDETDKSPTLSQFRNGTVYISSFRLSQRDMFESVKRVTGTTEADWNIIHQSSEQRYKDGRAAVEKGNFAQFTKMLYSRMFYSQGNIEYPRSVDNELLGLPVEDLDEATAVGVRMGENGKMTEHH
;
A
#
# COMPACT_ATOMS: atom_id res chain seq x y z
N MET A 1 -14.09 42.86 -9.45
CA MET A 1 -15.35 43.64 -9.43
C MET A 1 -16.14 43.16 -8.23
N ALA A 2 -16.39 44.05 -7.29
CA ALA A 2 -17.05 43.78 -6.02
C ALA A 2 -18.58 43.77 -6.16
N VAL A 3 -19.27 43.07 -5.24
CA VAL A 3 -20.13 43.65 -4.18
C VAL A 3 -21.16 42.59 -3.75
N ALA A 4 -21.19 42.31 -2.45
CA ALA A 4 -22.26 41.59 -1.77
C ALA A 4 -23.42 42.51 -1.41
N ARG A 5 -24.66 42.01 -1.38
CA ARG A 5 -25.79 42.53 -0.58
C ARG A 5 -26.92 41.45 -0.42
N PRO A 6 -27.82 41.59 0.58
CA PRO A 6 -28.24 40.50 1.47
C PRO A 6 -29.69 40.00 1.26
N LEU A 7 -30.03 38.91 1.96
CA LEU A 7 -31.33 38.22 1.97
C LEU A 7 -32.51 39.07 2.47
N PRO A 8 -33.75 38.83 1.94
CA PRO A 8 -34.99 39.24 2.57
C PRO A 8 -35.60 38.10 3.44
N PRO A 9 -36.52 38.41 4.40
CA PRO A 9 -37.10 37.41 5.30
C PRO A 9 -38.53 36.96 4.93
N ARG A 10 -38.81 35.71 5.34
CA ARG A 10 -40.08 35.09 5.82
C ARG A 10 -41.27 34.90 4.86
N THR A 11 -41.76 33.66 4.82
CA THR A 11 -43.11 33.29 5.31
C THR A 11 -43.12 31.84 5.82
N THR A 12 -43.55 31.67 7.08
CA THR A 12 -44.01 30.40 7.64
C THR A 12 -45.49 30.25 7.30
N THR A 13 -45.85 29.19 6.56
CA THR A 13 -47.24 28.75 6.43
C THR A 13 -47.34 27.31 6.95
N THR A 14 -48.26 27.15 7.88
CA THR A 14 -48.59 25.98 8.68
C THR A 14 -49.29 24.91 7.83
N THR A 15 -48.95 23.64 8.11
CA THR A 15 -49.79 22.43 8.05
C THR A 15 -50.74 22.23 6.86
N THR A 16 -50.54 21.17 6.09
CA THR A 16 -51.55 20.09 5.92
C THR A 16 -50.86 18.85 5.36
N THR A 17 -50.77 17.83 6.21
CA THR A 17 -50.59 16.43 5.83
C THR A 17 -51.71 16.06 4.86
N ALA A 18 -51.43 16.10 3.56
CA ALA A 18 -52.31 15.51 2.56
C ALA A 18 -51.87 14.05 2.38
N THR A 19 -52.49 13.17 3.17
CA THR A 19 -52.66 11.75 2.87
C THR A 19 -53.19 11.61 1.44
N ALA A 20 -52.31 11.26 0.51
CA ALA A 20 -52.70 10.62 -0.74
C ALA A 20 -52.80 9.13 -0.47
N THR A 21 -54.01 8.72 -0.09
CA THR A 21 -54.48 7.34 0.03
C THR A 21 -54.14 6.54 -1.21
N SER A 22 -53.13 5.67 -1.12
CA SER A 22 -53.01 4.53 -2.03
C SER A 22 -54.19 3.61 -1.73
N THR A 23 -55.03 3.36 -2.73
CA THR A 23 -56.14 2.40 -2.66
C THR A 23 -55.63 0.96 -2.77
N VAL A 24 -54.64 0.59 -1.96
CA VAL A 24 -54.28 -0.81 -1.74
C VAL A 24 -54.35 -1.07 -0.25
N THR A 25 -55.46 -1.66 0.17
CA THR A 25 -55.91 -1.82 1.56
C THR A 25 -55.22 -2.94 2.35
N ASP A 26 -54.08 -3.47 1.89
CA ASP A 26 -53.47 -4.70 2.43
C ASP A 26 -52.12 -4.51 3.14
N TRP A 27 -51.78 -3.28 3.55
CA TRP A 27 -50.58 -2.97 4.36
C TRP A 27 -50.80 -3.27 5.85
N GLN A 28 -51.15 -4.52 6.18
CA GLN A 28 -51.44 -4.94 7.55
C GLN A 28 -50.30 -5.75 8.21
N ALA A 29 -49.32 -6.20 7.43
CA ALA A 29 -48.14 -6.89 7.95
C ALA A 29 -47.05 -5.91 8.42
N THR A 30 -46.17 -6.40 9.29
CA THR A 30 -44.93 -5.73 9.68
C THR A 30 -43.74 -6.65 9.38
N ASP A 31 -42.64 -6.06 8.90
CA ASP A 31 -41.37 -6.77 8.77
C ASP A 31 -40.69 -6.98 10.13
N GLU A 32 -39.54 -7.65 10.14
CA GLU A 32 -38.76 -7.93 11.36
C GLU A 32 -38.24 -6.67 12.09
N TYR A 33 -38.39 -5.49 11.47
CA TYR A 33 -38.02 -4.18 12.00
C TYR A 33 -39.24 -3.30 12.36
N GLY A 34 -40.46 -3.84 12.27
CA GLY A 34 -41.69 -3.15 12.71
C GLY A 34 -42.28 -2.16 11.70
N ARG A 35 -41.85 -2.17 10.44
CA ARG A 35 -42.38 -1.28 9.38
C ARG A 35 -43.55 -1.94 8.66
N LYS A 36 -44.56 -1.14 8.27
CA LYS A 36 -45.74 -1.65 7.58
C LYS A 36 -45.40 -2.11 6.17
N ILE A 37 -45.70 -3.36 5.86
CA ILE A 37 -45.54 -4.01 4.55
C ILE A 37 -46.85 -4.65 4.11
N ARG A 38 -46.98 -5.01 2.83
CA ARG A 38 -48.12 -5.80 2.35
C ARG A 38 -48.04 -7.23 2.87
N ASP A 39 -49.20 -7.85 3.13
CA ASP A 39 -49.29 -9.26 3.56
C ASP A 39 -48.65 -10.23 2.55
N SER A 40 -48.68 -9.91 1.25
CA SER A 40 -48.10 -10.73 0.16
C SER A 40 -46.57 -10.86 0.20
N VAL A 41 -45.89 -9.98 0.94
CA VAL A 41 -44.42 -9.90 1.04
C VAL A 41 -43.92 -10.46 2.38
N LYS A 42 -44.82 -10.67 3.35
CA LYS A 42 -44.49 -11.16 4.69
C LYS A 42 -43.83 -12.53 4.64
N GLY A 43 -42.65 -12.65 5.26
CA GLY A 43 -41.92 -13.92 5.41
C GLY A 43 -41.09 -14.35 4.20
N ARG A 44 -40.89 -13.49 3.19
CA ARG A 44 -39.96 -13.75 2.08
C ARG A 44 -38.51 -13.43 2.52
N PRO A 45 -37.51 -14.29 2.21
CA PRO A 45 -36.11 -14.05 2.56
C PRO A 45 -35.58 -12.74 1.93
N SER A 46 -34.85 -11.92 2.69
CA SER A 46 -34.21 -10.67 2.22
C SER A 46 -32.88 -10.93 1.47
N ASP A 47 -32.38 -12.14 1.60
CA ASP A 47 -31.06 -12.64 1.27
C ASP A 47 -31.04 -13.46 -0.03
N SER A 48 -32.19 -13.64 -0.67
CA SER A 48 -32.27 -14.20 -2.00
C SER A 48 -32.05 -13.09 -3.04
N SER A 49 -30.87 -13.08 -3.66
CA SER A 49 -30.53 -12.20 -4.80
C SER A 49 -31.52 -12.40 -5.94
N HIS A 50 -32.59 -11.60 -5.97
CA HIS A 50 -33.72 -11.75 -6.91
C HIS A 50 -33.89 -10.54 -7.83
N ALA A 51 -32.95 -9.60 -7.84
CA ALA A 51 -33.03 -8.42 -8.69
C ALA A 51 -31.65 -7.85 -9.08
N THR A 52 -30.99 -8.44 -10.08
CA THR A 52 -30.14 -7.65 -11.00
C THR A 52 -31.07 -6.99 -12.00
N ILE A 53 -30.94 -5.69 -12.32
CA ILE A 53 -31.71 -5.04 -13.41
C ILE A 53 -31.54 -5.88 -14.69
N PRO A 54 -32.53 -6.66 -15.16
CA PRO A 54 -32.36 -7.46 -16.35
C PRO A 54 -33.29 -6.94 -17.44
N ASP A 55 -33.47 -5.63 -17.56
CA ASP A 55 -34.21 -5.03 -18.67
C ASP A 55 -33.51 -3.75 -19.11
N ASN A 56 -32.93 -3.85 -20.29
CA ASN A 56 -31.83 -3.06 -20.77
C ASN A 56 -32.32 -2.05 -21.82
N PRO A 57 -31.94 -0.76 -21.80
CA PRO A 57 -32.12 0.08 -22.99
C PRO A 57 -31.10 -0.22 -24.12
N PHE A 58 -30.06 -1.01 -23.87
CA PHE A 58 -29.00 -1.41 -24.82
C PHE A 58 -28.77 -2.93 -24.87
N GLY A 59 -29.75 -3.68 -25.38
CA GLY A 59 -29.79 -5.15 -25.45
C GLY A 59 -28.45 -5.89 -25.49
N VAL A 60 -28.14 -6.63 -24.42
CA VAL A 60 -27.01 -7.57 -24.36
C VAL A 60 -27.51 -8.87 -24.95
N LYS A 61 -27.04 -9.21 -26.17
CA LYS A 61 -27.21 -10.53 -26.75
C LYS A 61 -25.96 -11.36 -26.50
N THR A 62 -26.12 -12.53 -25.90
CA THR A 62 -25.08 -13.55 -25.89
C THR A 62 -25.03 -14.17 -27.30
N VAL A 63 -23.94 -13.92 -28.04
CA VAL A 63 -23.72 -14.47 -29.38
C VAL A 63 -22.39 -15.20 -29.41
N TYR A 64 -22.33 -16.32 -30.14
CA TYR A 64 -21.08 -17.03 -30.36
C TYR A 64 -20.09 -16.14 -31.11
N PHE A 65 -18.81 -16.22 -30.76
CA PHE A 65 -17.74 -15.35 -31.28
C PHE A 65 -17.69 -15.32 -32.82
N GLU A 66 -18.02 -16.43 -33.47
CA GLU A 66 -18.07 -16.56 -34.93
C GLU A 66 -19.15 -15.67 -35.57
N THR A 67 -20.22 -15.35 -34.85
CA THR A 67 -21.30 -14.47 -35.29
C THR A 67 -20.88 -12.99 -35.28
N LEU A 68 -19.86 -12.63 -34.51
CA LEU A 68 -19.37 -11.24 -34.35
C LEU A 68 -18.19 -10.88 -35.26
N ARG A 69 -17.64 -11.84 -36.02
CA ARG A 69 -16.43 -11.65 -36.84
C ARG A 69 -16.56 -10.54 -37.90
N ASN A 70 -17.79 -10.19 -38.27
CA ASN A 70 -18.13 -9.17 -39.26
C ASN A 70 -18.97 -8.00 -38.69
N SER A 71 -19.03 -7.85 -37.36
CA SER A 71 -19.81 -6.81 -36.68
C SER A 71 -18.92 -5.65 -36.21
N ASN A 72 -19.39 -4.41 -36.36
CA ASN A 72 -18.70 -3.18 -35.91
C ASN A 72 -19.06 -2.78 -34.46
N GLN A 73 -19.46 -3.73 -33.59
CA GLN A 73 -19.95 -3.42 -32.24
C GLN A 73 -18.88 -3.57 -31.15
N THR A 74 -18.91 -2.66 -30.17
CA THR A 74 -17.99 -2.61 -29.01
C THR A 74 -18.40 -3.62 -27.93
N VAL A 75 -17.44 -4.30 -27.31
CA VAL A 75 -17.66 -5.31 -26.24
C VAL A 75 -17.36 -4.69 -24.87
N LEU A 76 -18.16 -5.02 -23.85
CA LEU A 76 -18.09 -4.46 -22.48
C LEU A 76 -17.93 -5.57 -21.43
N GLN A 77 -17.08 -5.39 -20.40
CA GLN A 77 -16.95 -6.29 -19.22
C GLN A 77 -16.65 -5.47 -17.92
N PHE A 78 -17.11 -5.96 -16.75
CA PHE A 78 -17.13 -5.23 -15.46
C PHE A 78 -16.50 -5.98 -14.26
N TRP A 79 -16.13 -5.22 -13.22
CA TRP A 79 -15.86 -5.59 -11.81
C TRP A 79 -16.64 -4.61 -10.91
N THR A 80 -17.27 -5.02 -9.79
CA THR A 80 -18.22 -4.13 -9.07
C THR A 80 -18.23 -4.25 -7.54
N TRP A 81 -18.43 -3.11 -6.86
CA TRP A 81 -18.85 -2.97 -5.45
C TRP A 81 -20.38 -3.12 -5.29
N HIS A 82 -20.85 -3.55 -4.11
CA HIS A 82 -22.27 -3.82 -3.81
C HIS A 82 -22.86 -2.77 -2.84
N ALA A 83 -24.14 -2.43 -3.02
CA ALA A 83 -24.90 -1.56 -2.12
C ALA A 83 -26.37 -2.04 -1.99
N GLU A 84 -27.01 -1.79 -0.86
CA GLU A 84 -28.38 -2.24 -0.57
C GLU A 84 -29.35 -1.06 -0.52
N PHE A 85 -30.41 -1.08 -1.32
CA PHE A 85 -31.41 -0.01 -1.37
C PHE A 85 -32.84 -0.57 -1.44
N TYR A 86 -33.83 0.26 -1.11
CA TYR A 86 -35.26 -0.04 -1.25
C TYR A 86 -35.79 0.60 -2.52
N GLY A 87 -36.50 -0.17 -3.36
CA GLY A 87 -37.24 0.39 -4.49
C GLY A 87 -38.55 1.02 -4.01
N LEU A 88 -38.83 2.25 -4.39
CA LEU A 88 -40.02 2.99 -3.96
C LEU A 88 -40.74 3.62 -5.14
N ARG A 89 -42.08 3.52 -5.13
CA ARG A 89 -42.97 4.23 -6.05
C ARG A 89 -43.65 5.41 -5.35
N SER A 90 -43.54 6.59 -5.95
CA SER A 90 -44.31 7.78 -5.57
C SER A 90 -45.28 8.15 -6.70
N ASN A 91 -46.15 9.13 -6.46
CA ASN A 91 -47.10 9.61 -7.48
C ASN A 91 -46.43 10.35 -8.65
N GLU A 92 -45.16 10.74 -8.52
CA GLU A 92 -44.44 11.54 -9.52
C GLU A 92 -43.23 10.81 -10.13
N THR A 93 -42.60 9.87 -9.41
CA THR A 93 -41.41 9.13 -9.86
C THR A 93 -41.24 7.79 -9.15
N THR A 94 -40.50 6.86 -9.76
CA THR A 94 -39.99 5.64 -9.13
C THR A 94 -38.47 5.73 -8.92
N GLY A 95 -37.98 5.33 -7.75
CA GLY A 95 -36.57 5.52 -7.38
C GLY A 95 -36.10 4.63 -6.23
N ALA A 96 -34.85 4.83 -5.80
CA ALA A 96 -34.23 4.05 -4.71
C ALA A 96 -33.97 4.90 -3.46
N ALA A 97 -34.19 4.32 -2.29
CA ALA A 97 -33.88 4.93 -0.99
C ALA A 97 -32.96 4.03 -0.16
N ASP A 98 -32.16 4.64 0.71
CA ASP A 98 -31.33 3.90 1.66
C ASP A 98 -32.15 3.35 2.85
N GLU A 99 -31.48 2.70 3.80
CA GLU A 99 -32.12 2.11 4.98
C GLU A 99 -32.69 3.11 5.97
N ASN A 100 -32.29 4.37 5.89
CA ASN A 100 -32.84 5.47 6.68
C ASN A 100 -34.05 6.12 5.99
N GLY A 101 -34.43 5.64 4.80
CA GLY A 101 -35.49 6.21 3.99
C GLY A 101 -35.09 7.50 3.29
N ASP A 102 -33.79 7.81 3.21
CA ASP A 102 -33.30 8.96 2.46
C ASP A 102 -33.34 8.64 0.96
N TRP A 103 -33.98 9.52 0.20
CA TRP A 103 -34.25 9.28 -1.21
C TRP A 103 -33.05 9.68 -2.04
N CYS A 104 -32.45 8.71 -2.74
CA CYS A 104 -31.33 9.00 -3.62
C CYS A 104 -31.86 9.59 -4.93
N GLY A 105 -32.01 10.92 -5.00
CA GLY A 105 -32.58 11.65 -6.14
C GLY A 105 -31.82 11.56 -7.47
N HIS A 106 -30.88 10.62 -7.61
CA HIS A 106 -30.12 10.33 -8.84
C HIS A 106 -30.34 8.91 -9.37
N ILE A 107 -31.06 8.04 -8.63
CA ILE A 107 -31.40 6.69 -9.07
C ILE A 107 -32.89 6.64 -9.43
N VAL A 108 -33.17 6.74 -10.72
CA VAL A 108 -34.53 6.61 -11.27
C VAL A 108 -34.71 5.18 -11.76
N LEU A 109 -35.72 4.49 -11.24
CA LEU A 109 -36.05 3.12 -11.63
C LEU A 109 -37.09 3.16 -12.76
N ASN A 110 -37.16 2.11 -13.57
CA ASN A 110 -38.18 2.03 -14.60
C ASN A 110 -39.54 1.64 -13.97
N GLU A 111 -40.63 2.32 -14.36
CA GLU A 111 -41.97 2.08 -13.78
C GLU A 111 -42.51 0.67 -14.06
N ASP A 112 -42.25 0.11 -15.24
CA ASP A 112 -42.65 -1.25 -15.64
C ASP A 112 -41.84 -2.31 -14.87
N TRP A 113 -40.57 -1.99 -14.56
CA TRP A 113 -39.70 -2.84 -13.73
C TRP A 113 -40.11 -2.82 -12.25
N MET A 114 -40.56 -1.67 -11.76
CA MET A 114 -41.07 -1.44 -10.39
C MET A 114 -42.49 -1.97 -10.22
N ASN A 115 -42.71 -3.27 -10.42
CA ASN A 115 -44.03 -3.88 -10.27
C ASN A 115 -44.49 -3.99 -8.79
N GLU A 116 -45.72 -4.43 -8.57
CA GLU A 116 -46.30 -4.57 -7.22
C GLU A 116 -45.55 -5.53 -6.28
N GLU A 117 -44.68 -6.38 -6.81
CA GLU A 117 -43.86 -7.30 -6.02
C GLU A 117 -42.58 -6.65 -5.50
N ARG A 118 -42.12 -5.55 -6.12
CA ARG A 118 -40.81 -4.91 -5.85
C ARG A 118 -40.93 -3.56 -5.14
N ASP A 119 -42.10 -2.93 -5.20
CA ASP A 119 -42.37 -1.68 -4.48
C ASP A 119 -42.36 -1.89 -2.96
N GLY A 120 -41.42 -1.24 -2.28
CA GLY A 120 -41.16 -1.38 -0.84
C GLY A 120 -40.22 -2.53 -0.45
N GLN A 121 -39.69 -3.30 -1.40
CA GLN A 121 -38.77 -4.42 -1.12
C GLN A 121 -37.30 -3.96 -1.10
N LYS A 122 -36.51 -4.43 -0.12
CA LYS A 122 -35.06 -4.25 -0.09
C LYS A 122 -34.41 -5.10 -1.19
N SER A 123 -33.55 -4.49 -2.00
CA SER A 123 -32.85 -5.14 -3.12
C SER A 123 -31.36 -4.80 -3.10
N HIS A 124 -30.53 -5.74 -3.55
CA HIS A 124 -29.09 -5.53 -3.68
C HIS A 124 -28.80 -4.99 -5.07
N PHE A 125 -28.09 -3.86 -5.13
CA PHE A 125 -27.69 -3.22 -6.37
C PHE A 125 -26.20 -3.38 -6.61
N ILE A 126 -25.86 -3.56 -7.88
CA ILE A 126 -24.50 -3.64 -8.38
C ILE A 126 -24.22 -2.36 -9.18
N ALA A 127 -23.19 -1.61 -8.80
CA ALA A 127 -22.79 -0.40 -9.51
C ALA A 127 -21.82 -0.74 -10.65
N LEU A 128 -22.12 -0.30 -11.87
CA LEU A 128 -21.29 -0.45 -13.06
C LEU A 128 -20.48 0.84 -13.28
N SER A 129 -19.16 0.81 -13.15
CA SER A 129 -18.30 1.96 -13.48
C SER A 129 -17.90 1.99 -14.97
N ASP A 130 -17.58 3.19 -15.46
CA ASP A 130 -17.36 3.63 -16.86
C ASP A 130 -16.92 2.60 -17.93
N ALA A 131 -17.63 2.67 -19.07
CA ALA A 131 -17.25 2.04 -20.34
C ALA A 131 -16.12 2.81 -21.04
N ARG A 132 -15.05 2.12 -21.47
CA ARG A 132 -14.07 2.64 -22.45
C ARG A 132 -14.19 1.88 -23.77
N SER A 133 -14.00 2.58 -24.89
CA SER A 133 -13.89 2.00 -26.23
C SER A 133 -12.48 1.43 -26.45
N PHE A 134 -12.40 0.18 -26.92
CA PHE A 134 -11.14 -0.50 -27.23
C PHE A 134 -10.76 -0.42 -28.71
N ALA A 135 -9.47 -0.43 -29.00
CA ALA A 135 -8.92 -0.64 -30.34
C ALA A 135 -8.81 -2.14 -30.69
N LYS A 136 -8.78 -2.45 -31.99
CA LYS A 136 -8.85 -3.82 -32.56
C LYS A 136 -7.74 -4.77 -32.06
N ASP A 137 -6.61 -4.21 -31.66
CA ASP A 137 -5.43 -4.89 -31.12
C ASP A 137 -5.55 -5.20 -29.62
N GLU A 138 -6.27 -4.38 -28.85
CA GLU A 138 -6.45 -4.55 -27.40
C GLU A 138 -7.35 -5.75 -27.06
N CYS A 139 -8.31 -6.09 -27.95
CA CYS A 139 -9.24 -7.20 -27.75
C CYS A 139 -8.59 -8.61 -27.83
N ARG A 140 -7.43 -8.76 -28.49
CA ARG A 140 -6.78 -10.08 -28.66
C ARG A 140 -6.09 -10.58 -27.39
N THR A 141 -5.77 -9.68 -26.47
CA THR A 141 -4.92 -9.97 -25.30
C THR A 141 -5.72 -10.53 -24.13
N TRP A 142 -7.04 -10.28 -24.07
CA TRP A 142 -7.86 -10.56 -22.87
C TRP A 142 -8.79 -11.78 -22.98
N THR A 143 -8.95 -12.43 -24.14
CA THR A 143 -9.83 -13.61 -24.31
C THR A 143 -9.33 -14.88 -23.58
N LYS A 144 -8.26 -14.79 -22.78
CA LYS A 144 -7.60 -15.96 -22.15
C LYS A 144 -7.70 -16.03 -20.63
N LEU A 145 -8.46 -15.15 -19.98
CA LEU A 145 -8.64 -15.20 -18.52
C LEU A 145 -10.14 -15.27 -18.19
N GLY A 146 -10.63 -16.49 -17.94
CA GLY A 146 -12.00 -16.73 -17.49
C GLY A 146 -12.30 -18.19 -17.19
N SER A 147 -12.45 -18.49 -15.89
CA SER A 147 -12.92 -19.74 -15.25
C SER A 147 -11.95 -20.92 -15.17
N ALA A 148 -11.22 -20.98 -14.05
CA ALA A 148 -10.73 -22.21 -13.48
C ALA A 148 -11.88 -22.89 -12.71
N ALA A 149 -12.46 -23.95 -13.29
CA ALA A 149 -13.05 -25.09 -12.58
C ALA A 149 -13.55 -26.15 -13.58
N ARG A 150 -12.64 -26.92 -14.19
CA ARG A 150 -12.94 -28.29 -14.67
C ARG A 150 -11.70 -29.18 -14.53
N THR A 151 -11.92 -30.37 -14.00
CA THR A 151 -10.96 -31.42 -13.69
C THR A 151 -10.30 -32.02 -14.93
N GLN A 152 -9.08 -32.52 -14.75
CA GLN A 152 -8.10 -32.93 -15.76
C GLN A 152 -8.44 -34.22 -16.56
N GLN A 153 -9.71 -34.62 -16.67
CA GLN A 153 -10.09 -35.89 -17.31
C GLN A 153 -10.88 -35.74 -18.64
N GLU A 154 -11.15 -34.52 -19.13
CA GLU A 154 -11.90 -34.32 -20.40
C GLU A 154 -11.12 -33.60 -21.52
N ILE A 155 -9.86 -33.20 -21.32
CA ILE A 155 -9.05 -32.52 -22.36
C ILE A 155 -8.05 -33.50 -23.01
N GLY A 156 -8.50 -34.73 -23.27
CA GLY A 156 -7.67 -35.80 -23.83
C GLY A 156 -7.95 -36.15 -25.29
N SER A 157 -8.95 -35.57 -25.94
CA SER A 157 -9.46 -36.13 -27.21
C SER A 157 -9.67 -35.15 -28.36
N LEU A 158 -8.96 -34.01 -28.44
CA LEU A 158 -9.01 -33.14 -29.63
C LEU A 158 -7.63 -32.55 -30.02
N ASN A 159 -7.00 -33.24 -30.98
CA ASN A 159 -6.08 -32.77 -32.03
C ASN A 159 -4.60 -32.39 -31.68
N PRO A 160 -3.57 -32.98 -32.34
CA PRO A 160 -2.16 -32.99 -31.88
C PRO A 160 -1.27 -31.87 -32.48
N ALA A 161 -1.73 -30.62 -32.52
CA ALA A 161 -1.00 -29.52 -33.17
C ALA A 161 -0.60 -28.36 -32.24
N TRP A 162 -0.33 -28.62 -30.96
CA TRP A 162 0.01 -27.59 -29.99
C TRP A 162 1.41 -27.84 -29.39
N ASP A 163 2.30 -26.89 -29.67
CA ASP A 163 3.68 -26.83 -29.20
C ASP A 163 3.76 -26.82 -27.66
N PRO A 164 4.52 -27.74 -27.02
CA PRO A 164 4.65 -27.81 -25.56
C PRO A 164 5.33 -26.59 -24.90
N GLY A 165 5.92 -25.67 -25.67
CA GLY A 165 6.74 -24.56 -25.15
C GLY A 165 6.00 -23.38 -24.52
N LEU A 166 4.67 -23.33 -24.55
CA LEU A 166 3.89 -22.13 -24.17
C LEU A 166 3.13 -22.21 -22.84
N PHE A 167 3.41 -23.20 -22.00
CA PHE A 167 2.64 -23.50 -20.77
C PHE A 167 3.34 -23.14 -19.44
N SER A 168 4.30 -22.22 -19.42
CA SER A 168 4.78 -21.65 -18.15
C SER A 168 4.25 -20.23 -17.97
N THR A 169 3.58 -19.99 -16.84
CA THR A 169 3.13 -18.70 -16.29
C THR A 169 1.65 -18.36 -16.52
N ILE A 170 0.76 -19.20 -16.00
CA ILE A 170 -0.50 -18.77 -15.41
C ILE A 170 -0.46 -19.25 -13.97
N PHE A 171 0.07 -18.44 -13.05
CA PHE A 171 -0.17 -18.69 -11.64
C PHE A 171 -1.62 -18.27 -11.35
N ALA A 172 -2.47 -19.28 -11.22
CA ALA A 172 -3.79 -19.15 -10.64
C ALA A 172 -3.69 -18.43 -9.29
N MET A 173 -4.66 -17.58 -8.98
CA MET A 173 -4.89 -17.02 -7.64
C MET A 173 -4.82 -18.17 -6.64
N ALA A 174 -3.68 -18.24 -5.96
CA ALA A 174 -3.32 -19.26 -5.01
C ALA A 174 -4.35 -19.21 -3.87
N GLY A 175 -4.91 -20.34 -3.45
CA GLY A 175 -5.88 -20.35 -2.36
C GLY A 175 -5.32 -19.70 -1.09
N THR A 176 -6.21 -19.18 -0.24
CA THR A 176 -5.81 -18.40 0.95
C THR A 176 -5.05 -19.23 2.00
N TYR A 177 -5.04 -20.56 1.86
CA TYR A 177 -4.44 -21.51 2.79
C TYR A 177 -3.47 -22.46 2.08
N VAL A 178 -2.52 -23.03 2.81
CA VAL A 178 -1.57 -24.04 2.29
C VAL A 178 -2.29 -25.26 1.75
N LYS A 179 -3.38 -25.70 2.40
CA LYS A 179 -4.18 -26.85 1.94
C LYS A 179 -4.76 -26.68 0.54
N ASP A 180 -4.89 -25.45 0.06
CA ASP A 180 -5.43 -25.10 -1.26
C ASP A 180 -4.31 -24.90 -2.31
N GLN A 181 -3.05 -25.02 -1.89
CA GLN A 181 -1.89 -24.83 -2.76
C GLN A 181 -1.55 -26.11 -3.54
N PRO A 182 -0.91 -25.98 -4.71
CA PRO A 182 -0.43 -27.13 -5.47
C PRO A 182 0.49 -28.04 -4.65
N LYS A 183 0.43 -29.34 -4.92
CA LYS A 183 1.31 -30.33 -4.28
C LYS A 183 2.79 -29.96 -4.49
N GLY A 184 3.55 -29.84 -3.40
CA GLY A 184 4.95 -29.41 -3.44
C GLY A 184 5.15 -27.91 -3.21
N PHE A 185 4.09 -27.14 -2.97
CA PHE A 185 4.19 -25.75 -2.53
C PHE A 185 5.03 -25.65 -1.25
N THR A 186 5.99 -24.72 -1.25
CA THR A 186 6.84 -24.45 -0.11
C THR A 186 6.32 -23.22 0.61
N ASN A 187 5.73 -23.40 1.79
CA ASN A 187 5.13 -22.32 2.59
C ASN A 187 6.18 -21.45 3.32
N ARG A 188 7.31 -21.15 2.67
CA ARG A 188 8.45 -20.43 3.23
C ARG A 188 9.18 -19.66 2.13
N THR A 189 9.67 -18.47 2.46
CA THR A 189 10.64 -17.76 1.62
C THR A 189 12.03 -18.29 1.93
N GLU A 190 12.73 -18.80 0.92
CA GLU A 190 14.08 -19.38 1.04
C GLU A 190 15.08 -18.68 0.10
N ARG A 191 14.62 -18.09 -1.00
CA ARG A 191 15.48 -17.48 -2.03
C ARG A 191 15.18 -15.99 -2.13
N VAL A 192 16.12 -15.17 -1.67
CA VAL A 192 15.96 -13.72 -1.57
C VAL A 192 17.04 -13.04 -2.39
N ALA A 193 16.64 -12.22 -3.36
CA ALA A 193 17.54 -11.32 -4.06
C ALA A 193 17.58 -9.95 -3.38
N ILE A 194 18.73 -9.28 -3.43
CA ILE A 194 18.90 -7.92 -2.93
C ILE A 194 19.76 -7.08 -3.88
N VAL A 195 19.25 -5.92 -4.28
CA VAL A 195 20.03 -4.87 -4.97
C VAL A 195 20.48 -3.85 -3.94
N GLY A 196 21.77 -3.53 -3.94
CA GLY A 196 22.35 -2.58 -2.97
C GLY A 196 22.84 -3.22 -1.66
N ALA A 197 23.13 -4.52 -1.66
CA ALA A 197 23.62 -5.28 -0.51
C ALA A 197 24.92 -4.76 0.13
N GLY A 198 25.71 -3.97 -0.60
CA GLY A 198 26.92 -3.32 -0.07
C GLY A 198 26.68 -1.92 0.52
N GLY A 199 25.45 -1.42 0.50
CA GLY A 199 25.09 -0.11 1.04
C GLY A 199 24.95 -0.10 2.57
N LYS A 200 24.79 1.08 3.16
CA LYS A 200 24.65 1.27 4.62
C LYS A 200 23.56 0.37 5.21
N ILE A 201 22.31 0.50 4.75
CA ILE A 201 21.20 -0.35 5.22
C ILE A 201 21.19 -1.73 4.55
N GLY A 202 21.57 -1.83 3.28
CA GLY A 202 21.54 -3.09 2.53
C GLY A 202 22.48 -4.16 3.10
N SER A 203 23.64 -3.76 3.60
CA SER A 203 24.58 -4.67 4.28
C SER A 203 23.99 -5.22 5.57
N VAL A 204 23.38 -4.37 6.39
CA VAL A 204 22.72 -4.77 7.64
C VAL A 204 21.56 -5.74 7.37
N ILE A 205 20.69 -5.44 6.40
CA ILE A 205 19.61 -6.35 6.00
C ILE A 205 20.17 -7.70 5.53
N THR A 206 21.20 -7.68 4.67
CA THR A 206 21.83 -8.90 4.15
C THR A 206 22.41 -9.75 5.27
N GLU A 207 23.14 -9.15 6.21
CA GLU A 207 23.69 -9.85 7.38
C GLU A 207 22.61 -10.49 8.25
N HIS A 208 21.52 -9.76 8.52
CA HIS A 208 20.42 -10.29 9.32
C HIS A 208 19.68 -11.43 8.62
N LEU A 209 19.48 -11.36 7.31
CA LEU A 209 18.93 -12.47 6.53
C LEU A 209 19.82 -13.71 6.62
N LEU A 210 21.13 -13.55 6.42
CA LEU A 210 22.10 -14.65 6.50
C LEU A 210 22.14 -15.29 7.89
N LYS A 211 22.11 -14.48 8.95
CA LYS A 211 22.10 -14.94 10.36
C LYS A 211 20.92 -15.84 10.69
N THR A 212 19.80 -15.74 9.97
CA THR A 212 18.66 -16.64 10.20
C THR A 212 18.95 -18.09 9.82
N GLY A 213 19.88 -18.35 8.89
CA GLY A 213 20.11 -19.65 8.29
C GLY A 213 18.96 -20.20 7.45
N LYS A 214 17.89 -19.41 7.22
CA LYS A 214 16.69 -19.80 6.47
C LYS A 214 16.73 -19.39 4.99
N HIS A 215 17.61 -18.44 4.66
CA HIS A 215 17.62 -17.78 3.34
C HIS A 215 18.93 -18.03 2.60
N THR A 216 18.80 -18.42 1.34
CA THR A 216 19.83 -18.22 0.31
C THR A 216 19.69 -16.80 -0.22
N VAL A 217 20.66 -15.94 0.13
CA VAL A 217 20.65 -14.52 -0.28
C VAL A 217 21.54 -14.32 -1.51
N THR A 218 21.00 -13.68 -2.54
CA THR A 218 21.70 -13.31 -3.78
C THR A 218 21.81 -11.79 -3.90
N ALA A 219 23.01 -11.25 -3.80
CA ALA A 219 23.30 -9.85 -4.10
C ALA A 219 23.39 -9.64 -5.61
N ILE A 220 22.43 -8.89 -6.16
CA ILE A 220 22.46 -8.39 -7.53
C ILE A 220 23.25 -7.09 -7.52
N THR A 221 24.42 -7.12 -8.15
CA THR A 221 25.37 -5.99 -8.11
C THR A 221 25.87 -5.66 -9.51
N ARG A 222 26.11 -4.38 -9.76
CA ARG A 222 26.62 -3.92 -11.06
C ARG A 222 27.97 -4.59 -11.37
N PRO A 223 28.29 -4.87 -12.65
CA PRO A 223 29.58 -5.42 -13.03
C PRO A 223 30.78 -4.59 -12.52
N SER A 224 30.64 -3.27 -12.54
CA SER A 224 31.66 -2.31 -12.07
C SER A 224 31.71 -2.12 -10.56
N SER A 225 30.83 -2.75 -9.78
CA SER A 225 30.76 -2.54 -8.32
C SER A 225 31.96 -3.16 -7.60
N THR A 226 32.60 -2.33 -6.78
CA THR A 226 33.72 -2.68 -5.87
C THR A 226 33.28 -2.76 -4.40
N SER A 227 31.98 -2.62 -4.10
CA SER A 227 31.48 -2.68 -2.73
C SER A 227 31.83 -4.00 -2.06
N LYS A 228 32.28 -3.94 -0.80
CA LYS A 228 32.40 -5.12 0.05
C LYS A 228 31.00 -5.62 0.38
N LEU A 229 30.79 -6.93 0.24
CA LEU A 229 29.52 -7.57 0.52
C LEU A 229 29.66 -8.45 1.77
N PRO A 230 28.58 -8.63 2.56
CA PRO A 230 28.58 -9.55 3.68
C PRO A 230 28.97 -10.99 3.28
N GLU A 231 29.70 -11.67 4.14
CA GLU A 231 30.13 -13.05 3.92
C GLU A 231 28.94 -14.00 3.83
N GLY A 232 28.95 -14.95 2.89
CA GLY A 232 27.88 -15.93 2.69
C GLY A 232 26.82 -15.53 1.66
N VAL A 233 26.83 -14.28 1.16
CA VAL A 233 25.94 -13.87 0.07
C VAL A 233 26.42 -14.40 -1.29
N LYS A 234 25.49 -14.90 -2.12
CA LYS A 234 25.77 -15.22 -3.53
C LYS A 234 25.85 -13.92 -4.33
N ILE A 235 26.68 -13.87 -5.36
CA ILE A 235 26.85 -12.68 -6.18
C ILE A 235 26.32 -12.96 -7.58
N ALA A 236 25.35 -12.15 -8.03
CA ALA A 236 24.92 -12.10 -9.41
C ALA A 236 25.30 -10.74 -10.01
N ARG A 237 26.06 -10.75 -11.10
CA ARG A 237 26.49 -9.52 -11.79
C ARG A 237 25.48 -9.18 -12.87
N ALA A 238 24.77 -8.06 -12.71
CA ALA A 238 23.82 -7.57 -13.70
C ALA A 238 23.85 -6.05 -13.75
N ASP A 239 23.83 -5.51 -14.97
CA ASP A 239 23.48 -4.11 -15.17
C ASP A 239 21.96 -4.00 -15.23
N TYR A 240 21.43 -3.02 -14.51
CA TYR A 240 20.00 -2.71 -14.43
C TYR A 240 19.74 -1.24 -14.80
N SER A 241 20.71 -0.59 -15.45
CA SER A 241 20.60 0.78 -15.99
C SER A 241 20.35 0.80 -17.50
N GLY A 242 20.77 -0.26 -18.22
CA GLY A 242 20.66 -0.38 -19.66
C GLY A 242 19.35 -1.00 -20.18
N PRO A 243 19.15 -1.00 -21.51
CA PRO A 243 18.00 -1.65 -22.15
C PRO A 243 18.10 -3.19 -22.15
N ASP A 244 19.32 -3.73 -22.11
CA ASP A 244 19.55 -5.17 -21.94
C ASP A 244 19.38 -5.57 -20.47
N ASN A 245 18.36 -6.37 -20.21
CA ASN A 245 18.00 -6.86 -18.89
C ASN A 245 18.08 -8.39 -18.80
N ALA A 246 18.80 -9.07 -19.70
CA ALA A 246 18.88 -10.53 -19.71
C ALA A 246 19.52 -11.08 -18.42
N ALA A 247 20.70 -10.56 -18.04
CA ALA A 247 21.41 -10.95 -16.82
C ALA A 247 20.60 -10.61 -15.54
N LEU A 248 19.87 -9.49 -15.56
CA LEU A 248 18.97 -9.13 -14.46
C LEU A 248 17.81 -10.12 -14.34
N GLN A 249 17.18 -10.50 -15.46
CA GLN A 249 16.12 -11.49 -15.49
C GLN A 249 16.61 -12.85 -15.00
N GLU A 250 17.78 -13.31 -15.47
CA GLU A 250 18.40 -14.55 -14.99
C GLU A 250 18.67 -14.52 -13.48
N ALA A 251 19.18 -13.42 -12.95
CA ALA A 251 19.43 -13.27 -11.51
C ALA A 251 18.14 -13.29 -10.66
N LEU A 252 17.02 -12.83 -11.23
CA LEU A 252 15.72 -12.78 -10.57
C LEU A 252 14.90 -14.07 -10.73
N GLN A 253 15.19 -14.90 -11.74
CA GLN A 253 14.48 -16.15 -11.97
C GLN A 253 14.55 -17.07 -10.74
N GLY A 254 13.38 -17.56 -10.33
CA GLY A 254 13.23 -18.45 -9.18
C GLY A 254 13.39 -17.79 -7.81
N GLN A 255 13.69 -16.49 -7.73
CA GLN A 255 13.69 -15.76 -6.46
C GLN A 255 12.26 -15.59 -5.94
N GLN A 256 12.10 -15.60 -4.61
CA GLN A 256 10.80 -15.46 -3.94
C GLN A 256 10.59 -14.04 -3.42
N ALA A 257 11.67 -13.30 -3.15
CA ALA A 257 11.61 -11.90 -2.79
C ALA A 257 12.75 -11.11 -3.43
N LEU A 258 12.49 -9.86 -3.81
CA LEU A 258 13.51 -8.89 -4.19
C LEU A 258 13.50 -7.70 -3.22
N ILE A 259 14.63 -7.40 -2.61
CA ILE A 259 14.84 -6.23 -1.75
C ILE A 259 15.63 -5.17 -2.52
N ILE A 260 15.19 -3.92 -2.49
CA ILE A 260 15.84 -2.81 -3.20
C ILE A 260 16.33 -1.77 -2.17
N THR A 261 17.64 -1.67 -1.95
CA THR A 261 18.24 -0.71 -1.00
C THR A 261 19.22 0.21 -1.72
N MET A 262 18.69 1.06 -2.59
CA MET A 262 19.51 1.96 -3.42
C MET A 262 19.75 3.31 -2.75
N ALA A 263 20.84 3.98 -3.12
CA ALA A 263 21.09 5.35 -2.67
C ALA A 263 20.01 6.31 -3.20
N VAL A 264 19.70 7.36 -2.42
CA VAL A 264 18.74 8.42 -2.81
C VAL A 264 19.13 9.14 -4.12
N THR A 265 20.42 9.11 -4.47
CA THR A 265 20.98 9.69 -5.69
C THR A 265 20.87 8.79 -6.93
N ALA A 266 20.30 7.58 -6.79
CA ALA A 266 20.07 6.70 -7.92
C ALA A 266 19.08 7.33 -8.93
N PRO A 267 19.18 6.99 -10.24
CA PRO A 267 18.21 7.46 -11.22
C PRO A 267 16.78 7.11 -10.80
N ARG A 268 15.88 8.09 -10.89
CA ARG A 268 14.52 8.03 -10.29
C ARG A 268 13.69 6.83 -10.77
N ASP A 269 13.90 6.40 -12.01
CA ASP A 269 13.18 5.29 -12.65
C ASP A 269 13.79 3.90 -12.34
N THR A 270 14.91 3.83 -11.62
CA THR A 270 15.59 2.54 -11.38
C THR A 270 14.75 1.62 -10.50
N VAL A 271 14.04 2.16 -9.51
CA VAL A 271 13.19 1.35 -8.62
C VAL A 271 12.07 0.72 -9.43
N SER A 272 11.29 1.49 -10.19
CA SER A 272 10.21 0.94 -11.01
C SER A 272 10.69 -0.03 -12.10
N LYS A 273 11.87 0.20 -12.70
CA LYS A 273 12.51 -0.79 -13.60
C LYS A 273 12.78 -2.14 -12.92
N LEU A 274 13.33 -2.12 -11.70
CA LEU A 274 13.60 -3.34 -10.93
C LEU A 274 12.30 -4.05 -10.52
N ILE A 275 11.25 -3.31 -10.16
CA ILE A 275 9.92 -3.88 -9.85
C ILE A 275 9.37 -4.62 -11.08
N ARG A 276 9.38 -3.97 -12.26
CA ARG A 276 8.91 -4.58 -13.52
C ARG A 276 9.74 -5.81 -13.90
N ALA A 277 11.05 -5.76 -13.70
CA ALA A 277 11.92 -6.91 -13.94
C ALA A 277 11.61 -8.09 -13.01
N ALA A 278 11.35 -7.81 -11.72
CA ALA A 278 10.96 -8.82 -10.73
C ALA A 278 9.63 -9.48 -11.11
N ALA A 279 8.62 -8.68 -11.46
CA ALA A 279 7.33 -9.19 -11.92
C ALA A 279 7.47 -10.05 -13.19
N LYS A 280 8.25 -9.60 -14.18
CA LYS A 280 8.51 -10.37 -15.40
C LYS A 280 9.22 -11.71 -15.13
N ALA A 281 10.08 -11.76 -14.12
CA ALA A 281 10.77 -12.97 -13.68
C ALA A 281 9.92 -13.87 -12.75
N GLY A 282 8.68 -13.46 -12.45
CA GLY A 282 7.76 -14.21 -11.58
C GLY A 282 8.10 -14.12 -10.09
N VAL A 283 8.80 -13.07 -9.65
CA VAL A 283 9.12 -12.85 -8.23
C VAL A 283 7.86 -12.35 -7.51
N PRO A 284 7.33 -13.10 -6.53
CA PRO A 284 6.02 -12.80 -5.92
C PRO A 284 6.04 -11.61 -4.97
N TYR A 285 7.19 -11.29 -4.36
CA TYR A 285 7.33 -10.19 -3.40
C TYR A 285 8.47 -9.26 -3.76
N VAL A 286 8.23 -7.97 -3.60
CA VAL A 286 9.23 -6.91 -3.69
C VAL A 286 9.16 -6.08 -2.42
N LEU A 287 10.33 -5.76 -1.86
CA LEU A 287 10.50 -4.70 -0.88
C LEU A 287 11.17 -3.52 -1.60
N PRO A 288 10.38 -2.52 -2.08
CA PRO A 288 10.92 -1.35 -2.74
C PRO A 288 11.85 -0.55 -1.80
N ASN A 289 12.53 0.45 -2.36
CA ASN A 289 13.42 1.32 -1.59
C ASN A 289 12.66 2.31 -0.69
N TRP A 290 11.84 1.80 0.23
CA TRP A 290 11.04 2.58 1.16
C TRP A 290 11.40 2.16 2.59
N PHE A 291 12.23 2.98 3.23
CA PHE A 291 12.75 2.80 4.59
C PHE A 291 12.61 4.12 5.34
N GLY A 292 11.37 4.57 5.52
CA GLY A 292 11.10 5.95 5.94
C GLY A 292 9.72 6.12 6.57
N HIS A 293 9.05 7.22 6.22
CA HIS A 293 7.74 7.60 6.75
C HIS A 293 6.64 6.62 6.37
N ASP A 294 5.49 6.73 7.05
CA ASP A 294 4.27 6.07 6.63
C ASP A 294 3.91 6.49 5.18
N PRO A 295 3.89 5.54 4.22
CA PRO A 295 3.51 5.83 2.83
C PRO A 295 2.05 6.26 2.69
N ALA A 296 1.16 5.89 3.61
CA ALA A 296 -0.26 6.29 3.59
C ALA A 296 -0.45 7.76 4.00
N ASN A 297 0.51 8.36 4.70
CA ASN A 297 0.49 9.77 5.05
C ASN A 297 0.94 10.64 3.86
N LYS A 298 0.00 10.87 2.93
CA LYS A 298 0.27 11.58 1.69
C LYS A 298 0.84 12.98 1.91
N ALA A 299 0.25 13.74 2.84
CA ALA A 299 0.68 15.09 3.16
C ALA A 299 2.14 15.13 3.66
N LEU A 300 2.51 14.22 4.55
CA LEU A 300 3.88 14.12 5.07
C LEU A 300 4.88 13.75 3.98
N CYS A 301 4.54 12.78 3.13
CA CYS A 301 5.37 12.37 2.01
C CYS A 301 5.56 13.51 1.00
N ASP A 302 4.50 14.25 0.67
CA ASP A 302 4.55 15.37 -0.28
C ASP A 302 5.38 16.52 0.29
N ASP A 303 5.18 16.88 1.57
CA ASP A 303 6.00 17.87 2.28
C ASP A 303 7.48 17.45 2.38
N SER A 304 7.76 16.15 2.36
CA SER A 304 9.12 15.61 2.43
C SER A 304 9.77 15.40 1.05
N PHE A 305 9.07 15.78 -0.03
CA PHE A 305 9.43 15.53 -1.43
C PHE A 305 9.61 14.02 -1.77
N LEU A 306 8.99 13.15 -0.97
CA LEU A 306 8.95 11.70 -1.18
C LEU A 306 7.67 11.23 -1.89
N GLY A 307 6.67 12.11 -2.02
CA GLY A 307 5.40 11.84 -2.71
C GLY A 307 5.56 11.23 -4.11
N PRO A 308 6.35 11.83 -5.02
CA PRO A 308 6.55 11.26 -6.35
C PRO A 308 7.17 9.86 -6.34
N MET A 309 8.06 9.57 -5.39
CA MET A 309 8.66 8.23 -5.26
C MET A 309 7.65 7.20 -4.76
N ARG A 310 6.81 7.57 -3.78
CA ARG A 310 5.68 6.73 -3.33
C ARG A 310 4.74 6.43 -4.48
N ASP A 311 4.32 7.46 -5.22
CA ASP A 311 3.34 7.34 -6.30
C ASP A 311 3.89 6.50 -7.46
N ASP A 312 5.19 6.61 -7.80
CA ASP A 312 5.82 5.76 -8.81
C ASP A 312 5.87 4.28 -8.40
N ILE A 313 6.20 4.00 -7.13
CA ILE A 313 6.20 2.63 -6.59
C ILE A 313 4.79 2.05 -6.65
N GLN A 314 3.80 2.77 -6.12
CA GLN A 314 2.41 2.33 -6.07
C GLN A 314 1.84 2.14 -7.48
N GLY A 315 1.95 3.14 -8.35
CA GLY A 315 1.45 3.07 -9.72
C GLY A 315 2.16 2.00 -10.55
N THR A 316 3.45 1.72 -10.28
CA THR A 316 4.14 0.60 -10.93
C THR A 316 3.57 -0.74 -10.49
N ILE A 317 3.35 -0.96 -9.19
CA ILE A 317 2.75 -2.21 -8.67
C ILE A 317 1.33 -2.41 -9.21
N GLU A 318 0.51 -1.36 -9.19
CA GLU A 318 -0.86 -1.40 -9.74
C GLU A 318 -0.87 -1.74 -11.24
N SER A 319 0.08 -1.18 -12.01
CA SER A 319 0.19 -1.45 -13.46
C SER A 319 0.58 -2.89 -13.82
N LEU A 320 0.98 -3.71 -12.84
CA LEU A 320 1.46 -5.08 -13.04
C LEU A 320 0.37 -6.13 -12.79
N ASP A 321 -0.87 -5.73 -12.50
CA ASP A 321 -2.07 -6.58 -12.42
C ASP A 321 -1.85 -7.86 -11.58
N GLY A 322 -1.26 -7.68 -10.39
CA GLY A 322 -1.01 -8.78 -9.44
C GLY A 322 0.18 -9.69 -9.75
N ALA A 323 0.97 -9.41 -10.80
CA ALA A 323 2.16 -10.21 -11.13
C ALA A 323 3.26 -10.18 -10.05
N THR A 324 3.24 -9.18 -9.17
CA THR A 324 4.08 -9.11 -7.97
C THR A 324 3.36 -8.30 -6.88
N SER A 325 3.72 -8.49 -5.62
CA SER A 325 3.21 -7.71 -4.49
C SER A 325 4.33 -6.90 -3.85
N SER A 326 4.03 -5.68 -3.41
CA SER A 326 4.98 -4.87 -2.65
C SER A 326 4.81 -5.05 -1.14
N ILE A 327 5.89 -4.86 -0.38
CA ILE A 327 5.85 -4.67 1.07
C ILE A 327 6.77 -3.49 1.41
N LEU A 328 6.21 -2.44 2.01
CA LEU A 328 6.94 -1.23 2.39
C LEU A 328 7.37 -1.32 3.86
N LEU A 329 8.56 -0.80 4.21
CA LEU A 329 9.00 -0.71 5.60
C LEU A 329 8.90 0.74 6.11
N ALA A 330 7.91 1.01 6.95
CA ALA A 330 7.83 2.24 7.70
C ALA A 330 8.67 2.10 8.98
N CYS A 331 9.89 2.64 8.95
CA CYS A 331 10.82 2.62 10.08
C CYS A 331 11.21 4.03 10.55
N ASN A 332 10.68 5.07 9.90
CA ASN A 332 11.08 6.48 10.06
C ASN A 332 12.61 6.64 9.96
N PHE A 333 13.16 7.66 10.63
CA PHE A 333 14.59 7.92 10.61
C PHE A 333 15.39 6.87 11.34
N TRP A 334 16.58 6.58 10.82
CA TRP A 334 17.51 5.65 11.43
C TRP A 334 18.22 6.29 12.63
N TYR A 335 18.01 5.77 13.84
CA TYR A 335 18.35 6.47 15.07
C TYR A 335 19.82 6.92 15.16
N GLU A 336 20.75 5.96 15.14
CA GLU A 336 22.18 6.21 15.28
C GLU A 336 22.75 7.05 14.12
N PHE A 337 22.24 6.82 12.90
CA PHE A 337 22.58 7.60 11.71
C PHE A 337 22.17 9.05 11.86
N SER A 338 20.98 9.28 12.43
CA SER A 338 20.36 10.59 12.58
C SER A 338 20.99 11.38 13.72
N LEU A 339 21.27 10.69 14.83
CA LEU A 339 21.91 11.25 16.00
C LEU A 339 23.33 11.74 15.66
N GLY A 340 24.15 10.87 15.04
CA GLY A 340 25.51 11.19 14.60
C GLY A 340 25.60 12.05 13.33
N GLY A 341 24.48 12.53 12.81
CA GLY A 341 24.39 13.14 11.48
C GLY A 341 24.50 14.65 11.41
N GLY A 342 24.84 15.31 12.51
CA GLY A 342 25.01 16.75 12.57
C GLY A 342 23.72 17.51 12.89
N THR A 343 23.85 18.84 12.93
CA THR A 343 22.77 19.76 13.32
C THR A 343 21.56 19.74 12.40
N ASP A 344 21.72 19.27 11.15
CA ASP A 344 20.62 19.21 10.17
C ASP A 344 19.75 17.96 10.30
N ARG A 345 20.14 16.99 11.15
CA ARG A 345 19.34 15.80 11.47
C ARG A 345 18.64 15.96 12.81
N PHE A 346 19.08 15.25 13.84
CA PHE A 346 18.53 15.39 15.21
C PHE A 346 19.12 16.56 16.00
N GLY A 347 19.98 17.38 15.40
CA GLY A 347 20.43 18.64 16.00
C GLY A 347 21.79 18.57 16.70
N PHE A 348 22.42 17.40 16.82
CA PHE A 348 23.67 17.23 17.56
C PHE A 348 24.92 17.48 16.69
N ASP A 349 25.87 18.26 17.22
CA ASP A 349 27.25 18.34 16.76
C ASP A 349 28.15 17.92 17.93
N PHE A 350 28.59 16.66 17.90
CA PHE A 350 29.40 16.07 18.97
C PHE A 350 30.81 16.65 19.04
N GLN A 351 31.37 17.09 17.91
CA GLN A 351 32.72 17.68 17.88
C GLN A 351 32.74 19.05 18.56
N LYS A 352 31.68 19.84 18.39
CA LYS A 352 31.54 21.16 19.01
C LYS A 352 30.75 21.15 20.31
N ARG A 353 30.22 20.00 20.72
CA ARG A 353 29.27 19.85 21.83
C ARG A 353 28.16 20.90 21.75
N SER A 354 27.49 20.97 20.60
CA SER A 354 26.33 21.83 20.43
C SER A 354 25.10 21.02 20.06
N PHE A 355 23.94 21.50 20.52
CA PHE A 355 22.66 20.85 20.28
C PHE A 355 21.64 21.89 19.82
N VAL A 356 21.11 21.71 18.61
CA VAL A 356 20.02 22.53 18.07
C VAL A 356 18.69 21.89 18.47
N VAL A 357 18.00 22.50 19.43
CA VAL A 357 16.67 22.12 19.87
C VAL A 357 15.64 22.72 18.91
N PHE A 358 14.76 21.88 18.37
CA PHE A 358 13.68 22.28 17.49
C PHE A 358 12.45 22.61 18.34
N ASP A 359 11.99 23.86 18.26
CA ASP A 359 10.96 24.41 19.14
C ASP A 359 11.32 24.16 20.63
N GLU A 360 10.45 23.45 21.37
CA GLU A 360 10.68 23.06 22.76
C GLU A 360 11.39 21.70 22.90
N GLY A 361 11.58 20.95 21.81
CA GLY A 361 12.26 19.64 21.77
C GLY A 361 11.47 18.49 22.42
N ASP A 362 10.18 18.68 22.67
CA ASP A 362 9.27 17.75 23.37
C ASP A 362 8.47 16.85 22.43
N LEU A 363 8.36 17.21 21.14
CA LEU A 363 7.67 16.40 20.15
C LEU A 363 8.34 15.03 19.99
N VAL A 364 7.54 13.99 20.14
CA VAL A 364 7.98 12.60 20.16
C VAL A 364 7.78 11.96 18.78
N ILE A 365 8.79 11.28 18.26
CA ILE A 365 8.74 10.56 16.98
C ILE A 365 9.09 9.09 17.15
N ASN A 366 8.57 8.23 16.27
CA ASN A 366 9.11 6.88 16.09
C ASN A 366 10.42 6.95 15.31
N THR A 367 11.43 6.20 15.74
CA THR A 367 12.73 6.06 15.09
C THR A 367 13.26 4.64 15.27
N SER A 368 13.97 4.11 14.29
CA SER A 368 14.45 2.72 14.30
C SER A 368 15.95 2.64 14.12
N THR A 369 16.63 1.69 14.73
CA THR A 369 18.05 1.45 14.47
C THR A 369 18.23 0.66 13.17
N TRP A 370 19.41 0.72 12.54
CA TRP A 370 19.70 -0.16 11.40
C TRP A 370 19.57 -1.64 11.74
N PRO A 371 20.10 -2.14 12.89
CA PRO A 371 19.89 -3.52 13.30
C PRO A 371 18.41 -3.90 13.43
N GLN A 372 17.54 -3.02 13.95
CA GLN A 372 16.10 -3.31 14.06
C GLN A 372 15.45 -3.42 12.69
N CYS A 373 15.79 -2.55 11.74
CA CYS A 373 15.35 -2.66 10.35
C CYS A 373 15.80 -4.00 9.73
N GLY A 374 17.05 -4.41 9.96
CA GLY A 374 17.58 -5.69 9.48
C GLY A 374 16.85 -6.89 10.09
N ARG A 375 16.64 -6.89 11.41
CA ARG A 375 15.86 -7.92 12.12
C ARG A 375 14.42 -7.98 11.62
N ALA A 376 13.78 -6.83 11.41
CA ALA A 376 12.41 -6.75 10.90
C ALA A 376 12.26 -7.42 9.54
N VAL A 377 13.10 -7.06 8.57
CA VAL A 377 13.06 -7.67 7.22
C VAL A 377 13.37 -9.17 7.29
N ALA A 378 14.35 -9.58 8.10
CA ALA A 378 14.71 -10.99 8.25
C ALA A 378 13.60 -11.82 8.92
N SER A 379 12.96 -11.30 9.97
CA SER A 379 11.81 -11.94 10.64
C SER A 379 10.61 -12.01 9.70
N LEU A 380 10.29 -10.92 9.00
CA LEU A 380 9.18 -10.84 8.04
C LEU A 380 9.31 -11.91 6.96
N LEU A 381 10.46 -12.00 6.30
CA LEU A 381 10.69 -13.01 5.25
C LEU A 381 10.84 -14.43 5.83
N SER A 382 10.99 -14.58 7.15
CA SER A 382 11.01 -15.88 7.81
C SER A 382 9.62 -16.38 8.24
N LEU A 383 8.57 -15.59 8.03
CA LEU A 383 7.19 -16.01 8.24
C LEU A 383 6.79 -17.10 7.22
N LYS A 384 5.74 -17.84 7.55
CA LYS A 384 5.03 -18.66 6.56
C LYS A 384 4.42 -17.76 5.50
N GLU A 385 4.28 -18.23 4.26
CA GLU A 385 3.64 -17.43 3.21
C GLU A 385 2.13 -17.32 3.45
N PHE A 386 1.46 -18.44 3.72
CA PHE A 386 0.03 -18.56 3.97
C PHE A 386 -0.24 -19.33 5.27
N PRO A 387 -1.42 -19.13 5.89
CA PRO A 387 -1.89 -19.99 6.98
C PRO A 387 -2.08 -21.43 6.50
N GLU A 388 -1.89 -22.43 7.36
CA GLU A 388 -2.09 -23.83 6.96
C GLU A 388 -3.54 -24.11 6.54
N ASP A 389 -4.49 -23.61 7.33
CA ASP A 389 -5.95 -23.71 7.19
C ASP A 389 -6.66 -22.56 7.93
N GLU A 390 -8.00 -22.57 7.98
CA GLU A 390 -8.82 -21.53 8.61
C GLU A 390 -8.53 -21.34 10.11
N THR A 391 -7.95 -22.35 10.76
CA THR A 391 -7.66 -22.35 12.20
C THR A 391 -6.29 -21.78 12.51
N ASP A 392 -5.35 -21.75 11.54
CA ASP A 392 -4.05 -21.14 11.71
C ASP A 392 -4.16 -19.61 11.75
N LYS A 393 -4.02 -19.05 12.96
CA LYS A 393 -4.01 -17.61 13.21
C LYS A 393 -2.59 -17.02 13.30
N SER A 394 -1.56 -17.79 12.98
CA SER A 394 -0.19 -17.30 13.03
C SER A 394 0.05 -16.19 12.00
N PRO A 395 0.98 -15.25 12.28
CA PRO A 395 1.35 -14.23 11.31
C PRO A 395 1.96 -14.84 10.06
N THR A 396 1.58 -14.31 8.89
CA THR A 396 2.02 -14.81 7.59
C THR A 396 2.46 -13.67 6.69
N LEU A 397 3.38 -13.93 5.76
CA LEU A 397 3.89 -12.94 4.83
C LEU A 397 2.78 -12.38 3.93
N SER A 398 1.79 -13.21 3.56
CA SER A 398 0.66 -12.79 2.73
C SER A 398 -0.18 -11.67 3.36
N GLN A 399 -0.21 -11.54 4.68
CA GLN A 399 -0.91 -10.46 5.39
C GLN A 399 -0.32 -9.07 5.11
N PHE A 400 0.94 -9.01 4.65
CA PHE A 400 1.64 -7.76 4.34
C PHE A 400 1.65 -7.43 2.84
N ARG A 401 1.01 -8.24 1.98
CA ARG A 401 0.94 -7.99 0.53
C ARG A 401 0.34 -6.62 0.23
N ASN A 402 1.03 -5.85 -0.60
CA ASN A 402 0.67 -4.49 -0.98
C ASN A 402 0.41 -3.58 0.24
N GLY A 403 1.13 -3.86 1.32
CA GLY A 403 0.95 -3.22 2.61
C GLY A 403 2.25 -2.64 3.15
N THR A 404 2.16 -2.19 4.40
CA THR A 404 3.28 -1.59 5.12
C THR A 404 3.51 -2.32 6.44
N VAL A 405 4.77 -2.64 6.68
CA VAL A 405 5.29 -3.12 7.96
C VAL A 405 5.76 -1.89 8.74
N TYR A 406 5.20 -1.68 9.94
CA TYR A 406 5.56 -0.57 10.80
C TYR A 406 6.45 -1.06 11.92
N ILE A 407 7.62 -0.46 12.08
CA ILE A 407 8.52 -0.79 13.20
C ILE A 407 8.99 0.48 13.90
N SER A 408 9.39 0.33 15.15
CA SER A 408 10.02 1.39 15.92
C SER A 408 10.99 0.77 16.92
N SER A 409 12.22 1.27 16.97
CA SER A 409 13.12 0.94 18.08
C SER A 409 12.75 1.74 19.30
N PHE A 410 12.49 3.03 19.09
CA PHE A 410 12.20 3.98 20.15
C PHE A 410 11.17 5.00 19.69
N ARG A 411 10.34 5.45 20.65
CA ARG A 411 9.46 6.59 20.50
C ARG A 411 9.99 7.72 21.39
N LEU A 412 10.71 8.69 20.81
CA LEU A 412 11.56 9.65 21.54
C LEU A 412 11.35 11.10 21.09
N SER A 413 11.46 12.02 22.04
CA SER A 413 11.67 13.45 21.80
C SER A 413 13.15 13.80 21.68
N GLN A 414 13.46 15.00 21.19
CA GLN A 414 14.82 15.54 21.20
C GLN A 414 15.41 15.62 22.62
N ARG A 415 14.57 15.89 23.62
CA ARG A 415 14.98 15.88 25.04
C ARG A 415 15.36 14.48 25.52
N ASP A 416 14.56 13.46 25.20
CA ASP A 416 14.88 12.06 25.58
C ASP A 416 16.21 11.61 25.00
N MET A 417 16.47 11.97 23.73
CA MET A 417 17.74 11.72 23.06
C MET A 417 18.90 12.42 23.78
N PHE A 418 18.72 13.69 24.17
CA PHE A 418 19.76 14.44 24.86
C PHE A 418 20.06 13.89 26.26
N GLU A 419 19.05 13.41 27.00
CA GLU A 419 19.27 12.72 28.28
C GLU A 419 20.13 11.46 28.11
N SER A 420 19.88 10.66 27.07
CA SER A 420 20.73 9.51 26.75
C SER A 420 22.14 9.93 26.35
N VAL A 421 22.29 10.96 25.52
CA VAL A 421 23.60 11.52 25.14
C VAL A 421 24.40 11.92 26.38
N LYS A 422 23.79 12.61 27.34
CA LYS A 422 24.44 13.01 28.60
C LYS A 422 24.92 11.79 29.39
N ARG A 423 24.09 10.76 29.56
CA ARG A 423 24.48 9.51 30.24
C ARG A 423 25.65 8.82 29.55
N VAL A 424 25.57 8.65 28.23
CA VAL A 424 26.59 7.94 27.43
C VAL A 424 27.93 8.68 27.40
N THR A 425 27.90 10.01 27.35
CA THR A 425 29.12 10.84 27.26
C THR A 425 29.66 11.25 28.63
N GLY A 426 28.93 11.00 29.71
CA GLY A 426 29.26 11.50 31.05
C GLY A 426 29.23 13.03 31.14
N THR A 427 28.43 13.69 30.30
CA THR A 427 28.28 15.15 30.28
C THR A 427 26.99 15.60 30.93
N THR A 428 26.91 16.89 31.23
CA THR A 428 25.73 17.58 31.74
C THR A 428 25.28 18.63 30.73
N GLU A 429 24.09 19.21 30.91
CA GLU A 429 23.61 20.27 30.00
C GLU A 429 24.58 21.47 29.91
N ALA A 430 25.27 21.81 31.02
CA ALA A 430 26.24 22.90 31.06
C ALA A 430 27.47 22.67 30.16
N ASP A 431 27.72 21.43 29.74
CA ASP A 431 28.80 21.09 28.81
C ASP A 431 28.44 21.31 27.33
N TRP A 432 27.19 21.69 27.05
CA TRP A 432 26.64 21.81 25.70
C TRP A 432 26.21 23.24 25.37
N ASN A 433 26.53 23.66 24.15
CA ASN A 433 25.97 24.88 23.57
C ASN A 433 24.58 24.61 22.99
N ILE A 434 23.53 24.99 23.72
CA ILE A 434 22.13 24.78 23.34
C ILE A 434 21.64 25.94 22.47
N ILE A 435 21.12 25.62 21.29
CA ILE A 435 20.60 26.58 20.32
C ILE A 435 19.14 26.24 20.04
N HIS A 436 18.22 27.16 20.31
CA HIS A 436 16.81 26.96 19.97
C HIS A 436 16.51 27.50 18.57
N GLN A 437 15.77 26.72 17.78
CA GLN A 437 15.29 27.15 16.48
C GLN A 437 13.90 26.59 16.20
N SER A 438 13.07 27.38 15.52
CA SER A 438 11.75 26.90 15.09
C SER A 438 11.87 25.80 14.06
N SER A 439 11.18 24.67 14.27
CA SER A 439 11.10 23.58 13.28
C SER A 439 10.46 24.08 11.98
N GLU A 440 9.40 24.89 12.09
CA GLU A 440 8.69 25.50 10.96
C GLU A 440 9.59 26.41 10.12
N GLN A 441 10.38 27.26 10.77
CA GLN A 441 11.30 28.13 10.04
C GLN A 441 12.45 27.32 9.42
N ARG A 442 13.05 26.35 10.14
CA ARG A 442 14.10 25.49 9.57
C ARG A 442 13.61 24.74 8.34
N TYR A 443 12.37 24.28 8.35
CA TYR A 443 11.73 23.64 7.21
C TYR A 443 11.51 24.61 6.05
N LYS A 444 10.89 25.77 6.28
CA LYS A 444 10.64 26.78 5.23
C LYS A 444 11.92 27.21 4.53
N ASP A 445 12.97 27.46 5.30
CA ASP A 445 14.29 27.81 4.78
C ASP A 445 14.88 26.67 3.94
N GLY A 446 14.81 25.44 4.45
CA GLY A 446 15.28 24.25 3.76
C GLY A 446 14.54 24.00 2.45
N ARG A 447 13.20 24.05 2.47
CA ARG A 447 12.33 23.88 1.29
C ARG A 447 12.66 24.94 0.23
N ALA A 448 12.70 26.21 0.61
CA ALA A 448 13.02 27.30 -0.31
C ALA A 448 14.42 27.17 -0.94
N ALA A 449 15.39 26.61 -0.22
CA ALA A 449 16.72 26.33 -0.74
C ALA A 449 16.72 25.15 -1.73
N VAL A 450 16.03 24.06 -1.41
CA VAL A 450 15.91 22.88 -2.29
C VAL A 450 15.18 23.25 -3.59
N GLU A 451 14.11 24.02 -3.52
CA GLU A 451 13.37 24.51 -4.70
C GLU A 451 14.23 25.38 -5.63
N LYS A 452 15.25 26.05 -5.07
CA LYS A 452 16.27 26.80 -5.84
C LYS A 452 17.45 25.93 -6.30
N GLY A 453 17.38 24.61 -6.12
CA GLY A 453 18.39 23.65 -6.54
C GLY A 453 19.49 23.35 -5.53
N ASN A 454 19.45 23.92 -4.32
CA ASN A 454 20.41 23.62 -3.26
C ASN A 454 20.00 22.36 -2.48
N PHE A 455 20.25 21.19 -3.09
CA PHE A 455 19.91 19.90 -2.48
C PHE A 455 20.68 19.58 -1.19
N ALA A 456 21.79 20.27 -0.89
CA ALA A 456 22.47 20.09 0.40
C ALA A 456 21.58 20.45 1.60
N GLN A 457 20.54 21.26 1.40
CA GLN A 457 19.55 21.62 2.44
C GLN A 457 18.39 20.62 2.54
N PHE A 458 18.34 19.59 1.71
CA PHE A 458 17.28 18.57 1.72
C PHE A 458 17.20 17.85 3.07
N THR A 459 18.35 17.51 3.67
CA THR A 459 18.38 16.85 4.98
C THR A 459 17.77 17.74 6.06
N LYS A 460 18.18 19.02 6.13
CA LYS A 460 17.63 19.98 7.09
C LYS A 460 16.11 20.11 6.93
N MET A 461 15.63 20.24 5.69
CA MET A 461 14.21 20.29 5.38
C MET A 461 13.48 19.02 5.88
N LEU A 462 13.95 17.85 5.46
CA LEU A 462 13.34 16.55 5.75
C LEU A 462 13.19 16.31 7.26
N TYR A 463 14.26 16.51 8.04
CA TYR A 463 14.23 16.29 9.48
C TYR A 463 13.36 17.33 10.19
N SER A 464 13.48 18.62 9.82
CA SER A 464 12.67 19.68 10.45
C SER A 464 11.18 19.45 10.26
N ARG A 465 10.75 18.89 9.11
CA ARG A 465 9.33 18.59 8.86
C ARG A 465 8.75 17.60 9.85
N MET A 466 9.56 16.65 10.33
CA MET A 466 9.10 15.60 11.23
C MET A 466 8.89 16.08 12.66
N PHE A 467 9.46 17.23 13.01
CA PHE A 467 9.27 17.88 14.31
C PHE A 467 8.23 19.02 14.25
N TYR A 468 7.38 19.04 13.22
CA TYR A 468 6.25 19.97 13.17
C TYR A 468 5.21 19.64 14.23
N SER A 469 5.01 20.56 15.18
CA SER A 469 3.98 20.43 16.22
C SER A 469 2.55 20.29 15.69
N GLN A 470 2.27 20.78 14.48
CA GLN A 470 0.93 20.76 13.85
C GLN A 470 0.76 19.65 12.79
N GLY A 471 1.77 18.82 12.54
CA GLY A 471 1.69 17.75 11.54
C GLY A 471 1.34 16.40 12.15
N ASN A 472 0.46 15.63 11.50
CA ASN A 472 0.30 14.23 11.87
C ASN A 472 1.53 13.43 11.37
N ILE A 473 2.23 12.80 12.31
CA ILE A 473 3.41 11.96 12.07
C ILE A 473 3.26 10.58 12.72
N GLU A 474 2.14 10.34 13.39
CA GLU A 474 1.85 9.08 14.04
C GLU A 474 1.55 8.01 13.00
N TYR A 475 1.91 6.77 13.34
CA TYR A 475 1.49 5.64 12.53
C TYR A 475 -0.02 5.44 12.65
N PRO A 476 -0.68 4.95 11.59
CA PRO A 476 -2.13 4.76 11.58
C PRO A 476 -2.60 3.62 12.49
N ARG A 477 -1.65 2.81 12.99
CA ARG A 477 -1.86 1.67 13.90
C ARG A 477 -0.59 1.39 14.71
N SER A 478 -0.68 0.46 15.66
CA SER A 478 0.47 -0.06 16.41
C SER A 478 1.53 -0.70 15.51
N VAL A 479 2.79 -0.65 15.98
CA VAL A 479 3.94 -1.27 15.31
C VAL A 479 3.87 -2.81 15.34
N ASP A 480 4.51 -3.44 14.36
CA ASP A 480 4.57 -4.88 14.15
C ASP A 480 5.70 -5.57 14.93
N ASN A 481 6.39 -4.87 15.84
CA ASN A 481 7.55 -5.39 16.57
C ASN A 481 7.26 -6.71 17.28
N GLU A 482 6.16 -6.79 18.06
CA GLU A 482 5.80 -7.99 18.81
C GLU A 482 5.45 -9.15 17.85
N LEU A 483 4.67 -8.88 16.81
CA LEU A 483 4.30 -9.84 15.77
C LEU A 483 5.53 -10.45 15.10
N LEU A 484 6.56 -9.64 14.86
CA LEU A 484 7.82 -10.05 14.24
C LEU A 484 8.86 -10.57 15.26
N GLY A 485 8.53 -10.62 16.55
CA GLY A 485 9.42 -11.05 17.62
C GLY A 485 10.67 -10.18 17.76
N LEU A 486 10.57 -8.88 17.46
CA LEU A 486 11.70 -7.97 17.51
C LEU A 486 12.02 -7.62 18.97
N PRO A 487 13.31 -7.60 19.35
CA PRO A 487 13.69 -7.26 20.71
C PRO A 487 13.42 -5.78 21.00
N VAL A 488 13.19 -5.48 22.27
CA VAL A 488 13.33 -4.12 22.81
C VAL A 488 14.81 -3.80 22.87
N GLU A 489 15.22 -2.68 22.27
CA GLU A 489 16.62 -2.25 22.26
C GLU A 489 16.94 -1.36 23.47
N ASP A 490 18.22 -1.32 23.84
CA ASP A 490 18.72 -0.37 24.82
C ASP A 490 19.04 0.97 24.13
N LEU A 491 18.48 2.06 24.67
CA LEU A 491 18.66 3.39 24.10
C LEU A 491 20.10 3.88 24.23
N ASP A 492 20.76 3.65 25.36
CA ASP A 492 22.11 4.16 25.62
C ASP A 492 23.15 3.43 24.76
N GLU A 493 22.96 2.14 24.47
CA GLU A 493 23.77 1.40 23.49
C GLU A 493 23.65 1.99 22.08
N ALA A 494 22.44 2.27 21.62
CA ALA A 494 22.20 2.86 20.30
C ALA A 494 22.73 4.31 20.23
N THR A 495 22.57 5.08 21.31
CA THR A 495 23.13 6.43 21.46
C THR A 495 24.65 6.41 21.37
N ALA A 496 25.31 5.45 22.04
CA ALA A 496 26.75 5.30 21.97
C ALA A 496 27.24 5.03 20.55
N VAL A 497 26.47 4.30 19.73
CA VAL A 497 26.77 4.15 18.30
C VAL A 497 26.65 5.50 17.58
N GLY A 498 25.57 6.25 17.80
CA GLY A 498 25.36 7.55 17.17
C GLY A 498 26.41 8.61 17.54
N VAL A 499 26.80 8.69 18.82
CA VAL A 499 27.89 9.55 19.31
C VAL A 499 29.20 9.21 18.58
N ARG A 500 29.58 7.92 18.57
CA ARG A 500 30.79 7.47 17.86
C ARG A 500 30.74 7.79 16.37
N MET A 501 29.58 7.70 15.73
CA MET A 501 29.42 8.05 14.31
C MET A 501 29.67 9.54 14.07
N GLY A 502 29.14 10.41 14.94
CA GLY A 502 29.31 11.85 14.84
C GLY A 502 30.72 12.33 15.16
N GLU A 503 31.37 11.79 16.19
CA GLU A 503 32.74 12.15 16.57
C GLU A 503 33.74 11.79 15.46
N ASN A 504 33.59 10.61 14.85
CA ASN A 504 34.49 10.12 13.81
C ASN A 504 34.32 10.82 12.45
N GLY A 505 33.41 11.79 12.31
CA GLY A 505 33.15 12.49 11.04
C GLY A 505 32.67 11.58 9.91
N LYS A 506 32.29 10.32 10.21
CA LYS A 506 31.93 9.30 9.20
C LYS A 506 30.62 9.62 8.47
N MET A 507 29.90 10.67 8.89
CA MET A 507 28.50 10.92 8.51
C MET A 507 28.23 12.35 8.02
N THR A 508 29.25 13.22 7.98
CA THR A 508 29.13 14.66 7.65
C THR A 508 29.19 14.96 6.15
N GLU A 509 29.34 13.96 5.29
CA GLU A 509 29.16 14.17 3.86
C GLU A 509 27.67 14.42 3.57
N HIS A 510 27.36 15.65 3.13
CA HIS A 510 26.09 15.97 2.50
C HIS A 510 25.95 15.08 1.27
N HIS A 511 24.99 14.16 1.26
CA HIS A 511 24.61 13.42 0.06
C HIS A 511 23.68 14.26 -0.80
#